data_AF-A0A1V4S8J4-F1
#
_entry.id   AF-A0A1V4S8J4-F1
#
_cell.length_a   1.000
_cell.length_b   1.000
_cell.length_c   1.000
_cell.angle_alpha   90.00
_cell.angle_beta   90.00
_cell.angle_gamma   90.00
#
_symmetry.space_group_name_H-M   'P 1'
#
loop_
_entity.id
_entity.type
_entity.pdbx_description
1 polymer ?
#
loop_
_entity_poly.entity_id
_entity_poly.type
_entity_poly.pdbx_seq_one_letter_code
_entity_poly.pdbx_strand_id
1 'polypeptide(L)'
;MINVNVDFKPDDFGPEKVIIVYDPRTKMQGYLVIDNTARGPGKGGVRMQPNLKLEDIIRLGRIMTWKNAAADIPLGGAKGGIVADPKDPNREAIIRAYARAIRSYIPKGYAFGLDMGLTESDAALVVDELDDRKASTGKPAYLGGIPYDELMITAYGVVESVDV
;
A
#
# COMPACT_ATOMS: atom_id res chain seq x y z
N MET A 1 1.65 -21.56 -19.96
CA MET A 1 2.53 -21.55 -18.77
C MET A 1 2.88 -20.09 -18.52
N ILE A 2 2.51 -19.50 -17.38
CA ILE A 2 2.93 -18.11 -17.05
C ILE A 2 4.35 -18.23 -16.52
N ASN A 3 5.34 -17.70 -17.25
CA ASN A 3 6.69 -17.54 -16.72
C ASN A 3 6.65 -16.43 -15.66
N VAL A 4 6.72 -16.80 -14.39
CA VAL A 4 7.00 -15.85 -13.31
C VAL A 4 8.51 -15.65 -13.28
N ASN A 5 9.00 -14.76 -14.15
CA ASN A 5 10.36 -14.29 -14.06
C ASN A 5 10.38 -13.17 -13.03
N VAL A 6 10.95 -13.43 -11.85
CA VAL A 6 11.28 -12.37 -10.88
C VAL A 6 12.57 -11.72 -11.38
N ASP A 7 12.49 -11.00 -12.50
CA ASP A 7 13.62 -10.29 -13.10
C ASP A 7 13.81 -8.96 -12.37
N PHE A 8 14.23 -9.06 -11.11
CA PHE A 8 14.62 -7.93 -10.31
C PHE A 8 15.96 -8.23 -9.63
N LYS A 9 16.92 -7.33 -9.83
CA LYS A 9 18.21 -7.37 -9.17
C LYS A 9 18.17 -6.41 -7.98
N PRO A 10 18.17 -6.90 -6.73
CA PRO A 10 18.26 -6.04 -5.56
C PRO A 10 19.54 -5.22 -5.57
N ASP A 11 19.44 -3.99 -5.06
CA ASP A 11 20.61 -3.21 -4.66
C ASP A 11 20.99 -3.57 -3.22
N ASP A 12 22.09 -3.00 -2.72
CA ASP A 12 22.58 -3.30 -1.36
C ASP A 12 21.60 -2.90 -0.25
N PHE A 13 20.58 -2.08 -0.56
CA PHE A 13 19.56 -1.63 0.39
C PHE A 13 18.29 -2.51 0.38
N GLY A 14 18.09 -3.36 -0.63
CA GLY A 14 16.96 -4.29 -0.70
C GLY A 14 16.18 -4.24 -2.01
N PRO A 15 14.84 -4.42 -1.98
CA PRO A 15 13.95 -4.47 -0.81
C PRO A 15 14.12 -5.73 0.05
N GLU A 16 13.74 -5.67 1.34
CA GLU A 16 13.74 -6.81 2.26
C GLU A 16 12.83 -7.96 1.80
N LYS A 17 11.64 -7.64 1.25
CA LYS A 17 10.68 -8.66 0.78
C LYS A 17 9.95 -8.20 -0.46
N VAL A 18 9.77 -9.15 -1.38
CA VAL A 18 8.87 -9.04 -2.53
C VAL A 18 7.86 -10.18 -2.47
N ILE A 19 6.58 -9.84 -2.37
CA ILE A 19 5.47 -10.78 -2.29
C ILE A 19 4.62 -10.59 -3.55
N ILE A 20 4.43 -11.67 -4.30
CA ILE A 20 3.55 -11.71 -5.47
C ILE A 20 2.38 -12.63 -5.13
N VAL A 21 1.17 -12.14 -5.29
CA VAL A 21 -0.05 -12.88 -4.94
C VAL A 21 -0.98 -13.02 -6.15
N TYR A 22 -1.69 -14.15 -6.18
CA TYR A 22 -2.72 -14.42 -7.16
C TYR A 22 -3.92 -15.09 -6.50
N ASP A 23 -5.13 -14.59 -6.76
CA ASP A 23 -6.37 -15.25 -6.36
C ASP A 23 -7.06 -15.87 -7.59
N PRO A 24 -7.22 -17.21 -7.64
CA PRO A 24 -7.76 -17.88 -8.83
C PRO A 24 -9.27 -17.64 -9.03
N ARG A 25 -10.01 -17.24 -7.99
CA ARG A 25 -11.47 -17.01 -8.07
C ARG A 25 -11.77 -15.66 -8.70
N THR A 26 -11.07 -14.61 -8.27
CA THR A 26 -11.25 -13.24 -8.77
C THR A 26 -10.28 -12.88 -9.90
N LYS A 27 -9.31 -13.75 -10.19
CA LYS A 27 -8.18 -13.48 -11.11
C LYS A 27 -7.31 -12.30 -10.66
N MET A 28 -7.45 -11.86 -9.41
CA MET A 28 -6.65 -10.77 -8.85
C MET A 28 -5.17 -11.13 -8.87
N GLN A 29 -4.37 -10.23 -9.43
CA GLN A 29 -2.91 -10.24 -9.33
C GLN A 29 -2.47 -9.02 -8.50
N GLY A 30 -1.52 -9.23 -7.60
CA GLY A 30 -1.01 -8.14 -6.78
C GLY A 30 0.41 -8.34 -6.29
N TYR A 31 0.97 -7.25 -5.81
CA TYR A 31 2.33 -7.14 -5.30
C TYR A 31 2.32 -6.47 -3.93
N LEU A 32 3.14 -6.94 -3.01
CA LEU A 32 3.54 -6.19 -1.82
C LEU A 32 5.07 -6.19 -1.76
N VAL A 33 5.66 -5.01 -1.71
CA VAL A 33 7.08 -4.83 -1.48
C VAL A 33 7.26 -4.19 -0.11
N ILE A 34 8.06 -4.83 0.74
CA ILE A 34 8.53 -4.24 1.99
C ILE A 34 10.01 -3.91 1.76
N ASP A 35 10.31 -2.62 1.66
CA ASP A 35 11.64 -2.14 1.28
C ASP A 35 12.61 -2.16 2.45
N ASN A 36 12.22 -1.55 3.57
CA ASN A 36 13.04 -1.46 4.77
C ASN A 36 12.15 -1.40 6.01
N THR A 37 12.51 -2.10 7.08
CA THR A 37 11.78 -2.12 8.37
C THR A 37 12.64 -1.70 9.57
N ALA A 38 13.82 -1.11 9.34
CA ALA A 38 14.76 -0.74 10.40
C ALA A 38 14.19 0.26 11.42
N ARG A 39 13.24 1.11 11.00
CA ARG A 39 12.56 2.08 11.88
C ARG A 39 11.20 1.61 12.39
N GLY A 40 10.73 0.42 12.02
CA GLY A 40 9.41 -0.11 12.35
C GLY A 40 8.72 -0.80 11.17
N PRO A 41 7.43 -1.15 11.29
CA PRO A 41 6.65 -1.78 10.21
C PRO A 41 6.73 -0.99 8.91
N GLY A 42 6.71 -1.68 7.77
CA GLY A 42 6.69 -1.01 6.48
C GLY A 42 5.40 -0.21 6.31
N LYS A 43 5.48 1.06 5.89
CA LYS A 43 4.30 1.90 5.64
C LYS A 43 4.25 2.36 4.20
N GLY A 44 3.08 2.22 3.57
CA GLY A 44 2.79 2.88 2.31
C GLY A 44 1.43 2.56 1.75
N GLY A 45 1.15 3.15 0.59
CA GLY A 45 -0.14 3.02 -0.09
C GLY A 45 -0.20 1.82 -1.03
N VAL A 46 -1.41 1.33 -1.29
CA VAL A 46 -1.68 0.35 -2.34
C VAL A 46 -2.19 1.06 -3.59
N ARG A 47 -1.50 0.84 -4.72
CA ARG A 47 -1.91 1.37 -6.03
C ARG A 47 -2.72 0.34 -6.79
N MET A 48 -3.87 0.73 -7.32
CA MET A 48 -4.66 -0.08 -8.25
C MET A 48 -4.60 0.56 -9.62
N GLN A 49 -3.98 -0.11 -10.60
CA GLN A 49 -3.95 0.37 -11.98
C GLN A 49 -3.81 -0.78 -12.98
N PRO A 50 -4.34 -0.63 -14.20
CA PRO A 50 -4.10 -1.61 -15.26
C PRO A 50 -2.61 -1.62 -15.61
N ASN A 51 -2.07 -2.79 -15.97
CA ASN A 51 -0.68 -2.98 -16.39
C ASN A 51 0.38 -2.54 -15.36
N LEU A 52 0.03 -2.52 -14.08
CA LEU A 52 0.98 -2.24 -13.01
C LEU A 52 2.12 -3.26 -13.02
N LYS A 53 3.36 -2.76 -13.01
CA LYS A 53 4.55 -3.61 -13.00
C LYS A 53 5.14 -3.70 -11.60
N LEU A 54 5.78 -4.83 -11.33
CA LEU A 54 6.48 -5.05 -10.07
C LEU A 54 7.62 -4.02 -9.87
N GLU A 55 8.35 -3.66 -10.92
CA GLU A 55 9.44 -2.67 -10.88
C GLU A 55 8.98 -1.32 -10.32
N ASP A 56 7.77 -0.88 -10.67
CA ASP A 56 7.19 0.38 -10.17
C ASP A 56 6.93 0.29 -8.66
N ILE A 57 6.41 -0.84 -8.19
CA ILE A 57 6.10 -1.05 -6.78
C ILE A 57 7.39 -1.14 -5.94
N ILE A 58 8.44 -1.75 -6.46
CA ILE A 58 9.76 -1.77 -5.81
C ILE A 58 10.30 -0.34 -5.65
N ARG A 59 10.32 0.43 -6.75
CA ARG A 59 10.80 1.83 -6.73
C ARG A 59 9.98 2.70 -5.77
N LEU A 60 8.66 2.54 -5.77
CA LEU A 60 7.77 3.27 -4.87
C LEU A 60 7.93 2.83 -3.39
N GLY A 61 8.25 1.56 -3.14
CA GLY A 61 8.60 1.06 -1.81
C GLY A 61 9.82 1.77 -1.24
N ARG A 62 10.88 1.93 -2.04
CA ARG A 62 12.07 2.71 -1.68
C ARG A 62 11.76 4.18 -1.41
N ILE A 63 10.91 4.79 -2.23
CA ILE A 63 10.46 6.17 -2.00
C ILE A 63 9.74 6.29 -0.65
N MET A 64 8.94 5.30 -0.26
CA MET A 64 8.29 5.31 1.05
C MET A 64 9.28 5.21 2.21
N THR A 65 10.35 4.41 2.07
CA THR A 65 11.45 4.37 3.07
C THR A 65 12.03 5.76 3.28
N TRP A 66 12.42 6.44 2.20
CA TRP A 66 13.00 7.78 2.27
C TRP A 66 12.02 8.82 2.80
N LYS A 67 10.77 8.78 2.34
CA LYS A 67 9.72 9.70 2.79
C LYS A 67 9.49 9.60 4.30
N ASN A 68 9.33 8.38 4.81
CA ASN A 68 9.06 8.17 6.24
C ASN A 68 10.29 8.54 7.08
N ALA A 69 11.50 8.21 6.63
CA ALA A 69 12.74 8.60 7.31
C ALA A 69 12.94 10.11 7.34
N ALA A 70 12.71 10.80 6.22
CA ALA A 70 12.85 12.26 6.11
C ALA A 70 11.83 13.02 6.98
N ALA A 71 10.62 12.46 7.14
CA ALA A 71 9.59 13.01 8.01
C ALA A 71 9.71 12.57 9.48
N ASP A 72 10.82 11.91 9.86
CA ASP A 72 11.09 11.34 11.18
C ASP A 72 9.98 10.41 11.73
N ILE A 73 9.24 9.76 10.83
CA ILE A 73 8.19 8.82 11.20
C ILE A 73 8.85 7.49 11.63
N PRO A 74 8.45 6.88 12.77
CA PRO A 74 9.01 5.59 13.24
C PRO A 74 8.39 4.41 12.48
N LEU A 75 8.47 4.46 11.15
CA LEU A 75 7.98 3.43 10.23
C LEU A 75 8.98 3.22 9.11
N GLY A 76 9.06 1.99 8.64
CA GLY A 76 9.81 1.61 7.45
C GLY A 76 9.07 1.97 6.15
N GLY A 77 9.61 1.55 5.00
CA GLY A 77 8.97 1.74 3.70
C GLY A 77 8.36 0.45 3.17
N ALA A 78 7.15 0.56 2.63
CA ALA A 78 6.51 -0.51 1.89
C ALA A 78 5.58 0.06 0.81
N LYS A 79 5.23 -0.76 -0.17
CA LYS A 79 4.27 -0.40 -1.21
C LYS A 79 3.49 -1.62 -1.67
N GLY A 80 2.17 -1.47 -1.79
CA GLY A 80 1.32 -2.48 -2.41
C GLY A 80 0.87 -2.09 -3.81
N GLY A 81 0.46 -3.09 -4.57
CA GLY A 81 0.00 -2.95 -5.95
C GLY A 81 -1.05 -3.99 -6.31
N ILE A 82 -2.12 -3.56 -6.97
CA ILE A 82 -3.17 -4.42 -7.54
C ILE A 82 -3.19 -4.17 -9.05
N VAL A 83 -3.04 -5.23 -9.85
CA VAL A 83 -3.07 -5.17 -11.31
C VAL A 83 -4.53 -5.28 -11.77
N ALA A 84 -5.27 -4.18 -11.72
CA ALA A 84 -6.67 -4.11 -12.13
C ALA A 84 -7.08 -2.66 -12.45
N ASP A 85 -8.09 -2.50 -13.31
CA ASP A 85 -8.70 -1.19 -13.56
C ASP A 85 -9.48 -0.75 -12.30
N PRO A 86 -9.23 0.46 -11.74
CA PRO A 86 -10.04 0.99 -10.64
C PRO A 86 -11.54 1.07 -10.92
N LYS A 87 -11.94 1.08 -12.20
CA LYS A 87 -13.33 1.08 -12.67
C LYS A 87 -13.91 -0.32 -12.93
N ASP A 88 -13.15 -1.39 -12.64
CA ASP A 88 -13.63 -2.75 -12.80
C ASP A 88 -14.91 -2.96 -11.95
N PRO A 89 -16.00 -3.50 -12.53
CA PRO A 89 -17.22 -3.76 -11.76
C PRO A 89 -17.02 -4.74 -10.60
N ASN A 90 -15.98 -5.58 -10.65
CA ASN A 90 -15.61 -6.54 -9.60
C ASN A 90 -14.55 -6.00 -8.64
N ARG A 91 -14.23 -4.70 -8.68
CA ARG A 91 -13.16 -4.10 -7.87
C ARG A 91 -13.24 -4.44 -6.38
N GLU A 92 -14.45 -4.50 -5.81
CA GLU A 92 -14.63 -4.86 -4.41
C GLU A 92 -14.10 -6.28 -4.13
N ALA A 93 -14.50 -7.26 -4.94
CA ALA A 93 -14.02 -8.63 -4.80
C ALA A 93 -12.50 -8.75 -4.99
N ILE A 94 -11.93 -7.94 -5.91
CA ILE A 94 -10.49 -7.87 -6.16
C ILE A 94 -9.75 -7.30 -4.94
N ILE A 95 -10.21 -6.18 -4.37
CA ILE A 95 -9.60 -5.54 -3.19
C ILE A 95 -9.65 -6.47 -1.99
N ARG A 96 -10.81 -7.12 -1.75
CA ARG A 96 -10.97 -8.11 -0.68
C ARG A 96 -10.04 -9.31 -0.87
N ALA A 97 -9.92 -9.82 -2.10
CA ALA A 97 -8.98 -10.89 -2.41
C ALA A 97 -7.53 -10.48 -2.14
N TYR A 98 -7.14 -9.26 -2.49
CA TYR A 98 -5.80 -8.73 -2.22
C TYR A 98 -5.56 -8.63 -0.71
N ALA A 99 -6.50 -8.07 0.06
CA ALA A 99 -6.41 -7.96 1.51
C ALA A 99 -6.21 -9.32 2.18
N ARG A 100 -7.00 -10.35 1.81
CA ARG A 100 -6.82 -11.72 2.29
C ARG A 100 -5.44 -12.28 1.96
N ALA A 101 -4.97 -12.06 0.73
CA ALA A 101 -3.72 -12.61 0.24
C ALA A 101 -2.49 -12.08 0.99
N ILE A 102 -2.54 -10.84 1.51
CA ILE A 102 -1.46 -10.23 2.29
C ILE A 102 -1.76 -10.12 3.79
N ARG A 103 -2.81 -10.80 4.28
CA ARG A 103 -3.29 -10.71 5.67
C ARG A 103 -2.19 -10.93 6.71
N SER A 104 -1.26 -11.85 6.46
CA SER A 104 -0.18 -12.18 7.42
C SER A 104 0.78 -11.02 7.69
N TYR A 105 0.81 -10.00 6.83
CA TYR A 105 1.63 -8.80 7.00
C TYR A 105 0.87 -7.68 7.69
N ILE A 106 -0.46 -7.65 7.61
CA ILE A 106 -1.28 -6.56 8.14
C ILE A 106 -1.72 -6.87 9.58
N PRO A 107 -1.68 -5.91 10.52
CA PRO A 107 -1.06 -4.59 10.43
C PRO A 107 0.40 -4.55 10.91
N LYS A 108 0.91 -5.67 11.46
CA LYS A 108 2.18 -5.71 12.23
C LYS A 108 3.43 -5.55 11.38
N GLY A 109 3.45 -6.13 10.17
CA GLY A 109 4.58 -6.03 9.24
C GLY A 109 4.38 -4.95 8.17
N TYR A 110 3.13 -4.59 7.91
CA TYR A 110 2.74 -3.60 6.90
C TYR A 110 1.56 -2.76 7.38
N ALA A 111 1.79 -1.46 7.53
CA ALA A 111 0.74 -0.47 7.72
C ALA A 111 0.16 -0.09 6.35
N PHE A 112 -0.95 -0.74 5.99
CA PHE A 112 -1.67 -0.49 4.73
C PHE A 112 -2.16 0.97 4.65
N GLY A 113 -2.00 1.60 3.50
CA GLY A 113 -2.63 2.87 3.16
C GLY A 113 -3.14 2.89 1.73
N LEU A 114 -3.63 4.04 1.32
CA LEU A 114 -4.22 4.26 -0.01
C LEU A 114 -3.22 4.95 -0.95
N ASP A 115 -3.37 4.70 -2.24
CA ASP A 115 -2.73 5.41 -3.34
C ASP A 115 -3.69 5.42 -4.54
N MET A 116 -3.24 5.97 -5.67
CA MET A 116 -3.95 5.99 -6.95
C MET A 116 -4.77 4.71 -7.22
N GLY A 117 -6.05 4.91 -7.50
CA GLY A 117 -7.01 3.84 -7.80
C GLY A 117 -7.80 3.32 -6.59
N LEU A 118 -7.44 3.76 -5.37
CA LEU A 118 -8.19 3.46 -4.15
C LEU A 118 -8.68 4.73 -3.43
N THR A 119 -9.73 4.57 -2.63
CA THR A 119 -10.44 5.61 -1.88
C THR A 119 -10.65 5.19 -0.42
N GLU A 120 -11.13 6.09 0.44
CA GLU A 120 -11.44 5.74 1.84
C GLU A 120 -12.48 4.61 1.95
N SER A 121 -13.46 4.56 1.04
CA SER A 121 -14.43 3.47 0.96
C SER A 121 -13.76 2.11 0.73
N ASP A 122 -12.60 2.08 0.06
CA ASP A 122 -11.85 0.84 -0.15
C ASP A 122 -11.07 0.41 1.07
N ALA A 123 -10.55 1.36 1.85
CA ALA A 123 -10.00 1.06 3.15
C ALA A 123 -11.06 0.43 4.09
N ALA A 124 -12.33 0.83 3.97
CA ALA A 124 -13.42 0.20 4.71
C ALA A 124 -13.60 -1.27 4.32
N LEU A 125 -13.49 -1.62 3.03
CA LEU A 125 -13.52 -3.01 2.57
C LEU A 125 -12.38 -3.85 3.17
N VAL A 126 -11.18 -3.28 3.28
CA VAL A 126 -10.02 -3.97 3.87
C VAL A 126 -10.23 -4.21 5.38
N VAL A 127 -10.77 -3.22 6.09
CA VAL A 127 -11.11 -3.35 7.52
C VAL A 127 -12.17 -4.43 7.74
N ASP A 128 -13.22 -4.43 6.93
CA ASP A 128 -14.31 -5.40 6.99
C ASP A 128 -13.82 -6.82 6.65
N GLU A 129 -13.05 -6.98 5.56
CA GLU A 129 -12.54 -8.29 5.12
C GLU A 129 -11.60 -8.96 6.12
N LEU A 130 -10.80 -8.15 6.83
CA LEU A 130 -9.82 -8.65 7.79
C LEU A 130 -10.33 -8.66 9.23
N ASP A 131 -11.54 -8.12 9.46
CA ASP A 131 -12.14 -7.93 10.79
C ASP A 131 -11.19 -7.24 11.78
N ASP A 132 -10.50 -6.18 11.31
CA ASP A 132 -9.53 -5.43 12.10
C ASP A 132 -9.51 -3.95 11.71
N ARG A 133 -9.88 -3.06 12.64
CA ARG A 133 -9.86 -1.59 12.43
C ARG A 133 -8.45 -1.03 12.21
N LYS A 134 -7.41 -1.78 12.58
CA LYS A 134 -6.00 -1.44 12.31
C LYS A 134 -5.54 -1.89 10.94
N ALA A 135 -6.34 -2.63 10.20
CA ALA A 135 -5.96 -3.19 8.90
C ALA A 135 -5.64 -2.13 7.85
N SER A 136 -6.20 -0.92 7.95
CA SER A 136 -5.91 0.18 7.04
C SER A 136 -5.80 1.55 7.74
N THR A 137 -4.84 2.35 7.25
CA THR A 137 -4.81 3.81 7.38
C THR A 137 -5.61 4.46 6.24
N GLY A 138 -6.01 5.73 6.37
CA GLY A 138 -6.85 6.40 5.36
C GLY A 138 -8.26 5.84 5.25
N LYS A 139 -8.78 5.23 6.32
CA LYS A 139 -10.17 4.77 6.42
C LYS A 139 -11.12 5.95 6.73
N PRO A 140 -12.44 5.82 6.52
CA PRO A 140 -13.38 6.89 6.83
C PRO A 140 -13.37 7.25 8.32
N ALA A 141 -13.78 8.48 8.65
CA ALA A 141 -13.83 8.98 10.02
C ALA A 141 -14.66 8.10 10.97
N TYR A 142 -15.80 7.55 10.52
CA TYR A 142 -16.62 6.65 11.33
C TYR A 142 -15.93 5.29 11.63
N LEU A 143 -14.91 4.92 10.85
CA LEU A 143 -14.02 3.80 11.15
C LEU A 143 -12.77 4.21 11.92
N GLY A 144 -12.67 5.46 12.40
CA GLY A 144 -11.56 5.98 13.18
C GLY A 144 -10.35 6.38 12.32
N GLY A 145 -10.57 6.79 11.08
CA GLY A 145 -9.55 7.47 10.29
C GLY A 145 -9.60 8.98 10.46
N ILE A 146 -8.70 9.66 9.74
CA ILE A 146 -8.50 11.11 9.80
C ILE A 146 -8.86 11.66 8.42
N PRO A 147 -9.79 12.63 8.30
CA PRO A 147 -10.21 13.18 7.01
C PRO A 147 -9.14 14.15 6.49
N TYR A 148 -8.04 13.61 5.95
CA TYR A 148 -6.83 14.36 5.61
C TYR A 148 -7.06 15.43 4.54
N ASP A 149 -7.97 15.18 3.58
CA ASP A 149 -8.30 16.13 2.52
C ASP A 149 -9.15 17.30 3.04
N GLU A 150 -10.14 17.03 3.90
CA GLU A 150 -10.95 18.08 4.54
C GLU A 150 -10.09 18.96 5.47
N LEU A 151 -9.13 18.34 6.16
CA LEU A 151 -8.18 19.02 7.03
C LEU A 151 -7.03 19.68 6.25
N MET A 152 -6.93 19.46 4.94
CA MET A 152 -5.90 20.03 4.06
C MET A 152 -4.46 19.84 4.58
N ILE A 153 -4.18 18.72 5.27
CA ILE A 153 -2.93 18.52 6.02
C ILE A 153 -1.67 18.62 5.14
N THR A 154 -1.78 18.23 3.87
CA THR A 154 -0.69 18.33 2.91
C THR A 154 -0.43 19.79 2.54
N ALA A 155 -1.48 20.58 2.28
CA ALA A 155 -1.34 22.00 1.97
C ALA A 155 -0.76 22.76 3.16
N TYR A 156 -1.22 22.45 4.37
CA TYR A 156 -0.64 22.96 5.61
C TYR A 156 0.86 22.67 5.70
N GLY A 157 1.28 21.42 5.49
CA GLY A 157 2.71 21.07 5.51
C GLY A 157 3.55 21.77 4.45
N VAL A 158 2.98 22.08 3.27
CA VAL A 158 3.68 22.86 2.22
C VAL A 158 3.89 24.30 2.66
N VAL A 159 2.87 24.93 3.27
CA VAL A 159 2.98 26.30 3.80
C VAL A 159 4.06 26.38 4.87
N GLU A 160 4.04 25.47 5.85
CA GLU A 160 5.05 25.43 6.91
C GLU A 160 6.47 25.20 6.36
N SER A 161 6.60 24.49 5.24
CA SER A 161 7.92 24.24 4.62
C SER A 161 8.52 25.43 3.87
N VAL A 162 7.75 26.47 3.56
CA VAL A 162 8.25 27.69 2.90
C VAL A 162 8.50 28.84 3.89
N ASP A 163 7.97 28.75 5.10
CA ASP A 163 8.11 29.76 6.16
C ASP A 163 9.41 29.60 6.99
N VAL A 164 10.27 28.63 6.61
CA VAL A 164 11.59 28.37 7.22
C VAL A 164 12.75 29.11 6.56
#